data_AF-A0A7W0PYW1-F1
#
_entry.id   AF-A0A7W0PYW1-F1
#
_cell.length_a   1.000
_cell.length_b   1.000
_cell.length_c   1.000
_cell.angle_alpha   90.00
_cell.angle_beta   90.00
_cell.angle_gamma   90.00
#
_symmetry.space_group_name_H-M   'P 1'
#
loop_
_entity.id
_entity.type
_entity.pdbx_description
1 polymer ?
#
loop_
_entity_poly.entity_id
_entity_poly.type
_entity_poly.pdbx_seq_one_letter_code
_entity_poly.pdbx_strand_id
1 'polypeptide(L)'
;RGSMDFEDLLAGAVELYERDADALGVVQARYRAFTVDEYQDVNLLQQSLLELWLGERDDLCAVGDDYQAIYAFTGATPRHLLELPERYPHATVIRLEANYRSTPEVLELANRLVPRLGGAPKTLRAVRDGGPKPVASPFASLAAELDFVVERVRALHADGVAYDAMAVLYRLNARSADFEAAFAEAKIPFQGAALLERDAARQLLKVLRGRDDLPASDEVRRVALEHGLLATPPQRIGEREETRQKDLKLLVSLSRDAGTVAEFVADLRARFSSGAAGGVHLLTYHRAKGLEFDAVFLPRLDSRELPSKRSKTDGEITEERRLFYVGITRARRHLTLTWSTKPSRFLTELGVGSAPPVVADDPLLVSLKRWRLDRAKEEGKPAYVVFHDATLAEIAARRPGSLAELGGVSGVGPAKLERYGEDLLAAVAAGAEAPAA
;
A
#
# COMPACT_ATOMS: atom_id res chain seq x y z
N ARG A 1 25.43 -33.15 7.03
CA ARG A 1 26.54 -32.33 6.47
C ARG A 1 26.42 -32.43 4.96
N GLY A 2 26.28 -31.31 4.25
CA GLY A 2 25.96 -31.29 2.81
C GLY A 2 24.70 -30.49 2.43
N SER A 3 24.22 -29.61 3.30
CA SER A 3 23.14 -28.66 3.00
C SER A 3 23.69 -27.25 3.22
N MET A 4 23.42 -26.35 2.27
CA MET A 4 23.75 -24.93 2.33
C MET A 4 22.45 -24.14 2.25
N ASP A 5 22.29 -23.10 3.06
CA ASP A 5 21.24 -22.11 2.87
C ASP A 5 21.66 -21.01 1.87
N PHE A 6 20.80 -20.01 1.65
CA PHE A 6 21.08 -18.95 0.67
C PHE A 6 22.28 -18.06 1.05
N GLU A 7 22.50 -17.82 2.34
CA GLU A 7 23.63 -17.01 2.81
C GLU A 7 24.93 -17.84 2.76
N ASP A 8 24.85 -19.13 3.07
CA ASP A 8 25.96 -20.07 2.92
C ASP A 8 26.49 -20.11 1.48
N LEU A 9 25.62 -19.96 0.46
CA LEU A 9 26.05 -19.92 -0.94
C LEU A 9 26.99 -18.75 -1.22
N LEU A 10 26.67 -17.55 -0.70
CA LEU A 10 27.49 -16.36 -0.89
C LEU A 10 28.77 -16.44 -0.05
N ALA A 11 28.64 -16.80 1.23
CA ALA A 11 29.77 -16.94 2.14
C ALA A 11 30.76 -18.00 1.65
N GLY A 12 30.26 -19.16 1.22
CA GLY A 12 31.08 -20.24 0.67
C GLY A 12 31.73 -19.87 -0.65
N ALA A 13 31.08 -19.07 -1.50
CA ALA A 13 31.70 -18.56 -2.72
C ALA A 13 32.84 -17.58 -2.41
N VAL A 14 32.66 -16.66 -1.46
CA VAL A 14 33.72 -15.77 -0.99
C VAL A 14 34.90 -16.59 -0.42
N GLU A 15 34.62 -17.54 0.47
CA GLU A 15 35.65 -18.41 1.06
C GLU A 15 36.41 -19.24 0.01
N LEU A 16 35.71 -19.74 -1.02
CA LEU A 16 36.34 -20.46 -2.13
C LEU A 16 37.32 -19.54 -2.88
N TYR A 17 36.86 -18.36 -3.30
CA TYR A 17 37.68 -17.45 -4.12
C TYR A 17 38.83 -16.80 -3.34
N GLU A 18 38.71 -16.65 -2.02
CA GLU A 18 39.82 -16.21 -1.16
C GLU A 18 40.92 -17.28 -1.02
N ARG A 19 40.55 -18.57 -1.11
CA ARG A 19 41.49 -19.69 -0.90
C ARG A 19 42.06 -20.27 -2.19
N ASP A 20 41.31 -20.18 -3.28
CA ASP A 20 41.65 -20.79 -4.56
C ASP A 20 41.74 -19.70 -5.66
N ALA A 21 42.97 -19.23 -5.88
CA ALA A 21 43.26 -18.22 -6.89
C ALA A 21 43.00 -18.73 -8.32
N ASP A 22 43.10 -20.03 -8.58
CA ASP A 22 42.80 -20.59 -9.89
C ASP A 22 41.29 -20.54 -10.15
N ALA A 23 40.47 -20.88 -9.15
CA ALA A 23 39.02 -20.76 -9.22
C ALA A 23 38.57 -19.30 -9.44
N LEU A 24 39.17 -18.35 -8.72
CA LEU A 24 38.91 -16.92 -8.94
C LEU A 24 39.36 -16.45 -10.33
N GLY A 25 40.53 -16.91 -10.78
CA GLY A 25 41.10 -16.61 -12.09
C GLY A 25 40.19 -17.03 -13.24
N VAL A 26 39.48 -18.17 -13.11
CA VAL A 26 38.47 -18.60 -14.09
C VAL A 26 37.36 -17.55 -14.26
N VAL A 27 36.86 -16.98 -13.15
CA VAL A 27 35.79 -15.97 -13.18
C VAL A 27 36.33 -14.66 -13.75
N GLN A 28 37.49 -14.19 -13.26
CA GLN A 28 38.11 -12.94 -13.70
C GLN A 28 38.47 -12.97 -15.20
N ALA A 29 38.95 -14.11 -15.71
CA ALA A 29 39.26 -14.29 -17.12
C ALA A 29 38.00 -14.39 -18.00
N ARG A 30 36.92 -14.97 -17.48
CA ARG A 30 35.66 -15.15 -18.22
C ARG A 30 34.85 -13.86 -18.33
N TYR A 31 34.78 -13.07 -17.25
CA TYR A 31 33.95 -11.87 -17.19
C TYR A 31 34.82 -10.62 -17.17
N ARG A 32 34.73 -9.86 -18.27
CA ARG A 32 35.51 -8.65 -18.47
C ARG A 32 34.95 -7.45 -17.72
N ALA A 33 33.62 -7.33 -17.64
CA ALA A 33 32.93 -6.22 -17.01
C ALA A 33 31.69 -6.73 -16.28
N PHE A 34 31.29 -6.02 -15.23
CA PHE A 34 30.12 -6.32 -14.43
C PHE A 34 29.08 -5.21 -14.55
N THR A 35 27.81 -5.60 -14.58
CA THR A 35 26.69 -4.66 -14.42
C THR A 35 25.84 -5.15 -13.26
N VAL A 36 25.59 -4.25 -12.31
CA VAL A 36 24.81 -4.57 -11.11
C VAL A 36 23.68 -3.56 -10.98
N ASP A 37 22.46 -4.07 -11.11
CA ASP A 37 21.24 -3.30 -10.91
C ASP A 37 20.81 -3.34 -9.43
N GLU A 38 19.96 -2.40 -9.01
CA GLU A 38 19.48 -2.25 -7.64
C GLU A 38 20.61 -2.19 -6.59
N TYR A 39 21.74 -1.55 -6.93
CA TYR A 39 22.98 -1.54 -6.14
C TYR A 39 22.82 -1.02 -4.71
N GLN A 40 21.78 -0.21 -4.44
CA GLN A 40 21.47 0.26 -3.09
C GLN A 40 21.02 -0.85 -2.12
N ASP A 41 20.60 -2.01 -2.63
CA ASP A 41 20.14 -3.15 -1.85
C ASP A 41 21.20 -4.26 -1.75
N VAL A 42 22.45 -3.98 -2.13
CA VAL A 42 23.59 -4.89 -1.99
C VAL A 42 23.98 -5.01 -0.51
N ASN A 43 24.16 -6.26 -0.04
CA ASN A 43 24.68 -6.57 1.28
C ASN A 43 26.21 -6.78 1.27
N LEU A 44 26.81 -6.95 2.45
CA LEU A 44 28.26 -7.10 2.59
C LEU A 44 28.83 -8.28 1.79
N LEU A 45 28.19 -9.46 1.84
CA LEU A 45 28.69 -10.66 1.16
C LEU A 45 28.65 -10.50 -0.37
N GLN A 46 27.58 -9.90 -0.90
CA GLN A 46 27.46 -9.59 -2.32
C GLN A 46 28.51 -8.57 -2.76
N GLN A 47 28.76 -7.54 -1.94
CA GLN A 47 29.80 -6.55 -2.20
C GLN A 47 31.20 -7.18 -2.21
N SER A 48 31.52 -8.02 -1.21
CA SER A 48 32.81 -8.72 -1.14
C SER A 48 33.02 -9.68 -2.32
N LEU A 49 31.97 -10.38 -2.74
CA LEU A 49 32.03 -11.25 -3.92
C LEU A 49 32.30 -10.44 -5.20
N LEU A 50 31.65 -9.28 -5.36
CA LEU A 50 31.89 -8.39 -6.49
C LEU A 50 33.31 -7.83 -6.50
N GLU A 51 33.85 -7.46 -5.33
CA GLU A 51 35.22 -6.97 -5.18
C GLU A 51 36.25 -8.03 -5.58
N LEU A 52 36.05 -9.30 -5.17
CA LEU A 52 36.89 -10.41 -5.61
C LEU A 52 36.84 -10.59 -7.14
N TRP A 53 35.65 -10.57 -7.73
CA TRP A 53 35.46 -10.74 -9.17
C TRP A 53 36.05 -9.58 -10.00
N LEU A 54 35.99 -8.36 -9.49
CA LEU A 54 36.63 -7.20 -10.13
C LEU A 54 38.14 -7.27 -10.02
N GLY A 55 38.66 -7.65 -8.84
CA GLY A 55 40.10 -7.62 -8.54
C GLY A 55 40.61 -6.18 -8.56
N GLU A 56 41.66 -5.91 -9.33
CA GLU A 56 42.23 -4.56 -9.49
C GLU A 56 41.50 -3.70 -10.55
N ARG A 57 40.49 -4.25 -11.23
CA ARG A 57 39.77 -3.57 -12.31
C ARG A 57 38.65 -2.67 -11.79
N ASP A 58 38.29 -1.68 -12.59
CA ASP A 58 37.15 -0.79 -12.40
C ASP A 58 36.09 -0.93 -13.51
N ASP A 59 36.08 -2.06 -14.23
CA ASP A 59 35.08 -2.42 -15.24
C ASP A 59 33.69 -2.76 -14.63
N LEU A 60 33.10 -1.78 -13.93
CA LEU A 60 31.82 -1.89 -13.23
C LEU A 60 30.83 -0.82 -13.69
N CYS A 61 29.63 -1.24 -14.06
CA CYS A 61 28.46 -0.38 -14.19
C CYS A 61 27.48 -0.70 -13.05
N ALA A 62 27.31 0.24 -12.12
CA ALA A 62 26.34 0.12 -11.03
C ALA A 62 25.15 1.05 -11.28
N VAL A 63 23.94 0.51 -11.15
CA VAL A 63 22.69 1.24 -11.28
C VAL A 63 21.93 1.10 -9.97
N GLY A 64 21.37 2.20 -9.47
CA GLY A 64 20.60 2.17 -8.24
C GLY A 64 19.98 3.50 -7.87
N ASP A 65 19.07 3.44 -6.90
CA ASP A 65 18.39 4.59 -6.33
C ASP A 65 18.38 4.47 -4.80
N ASP A 66 19.20 5.29 -4.13
CA ASP A 66 19.30 5.35 -2.67
C ASP A 66 17.98 5.68 -1.96
N TYR A 67 17.03 6.35 -2.63
CA TYR A 67 15.69 6.60 -2.10
C TYR A 67 14.81 5.35 -2.10
N GLN A 68 15.21 4.30 -2.81
CA GLN A 68 14.51 3.02 -2.90
C GLN A 68 15.20 1.91 -2.09
N ALA A 69 16.20 2.22 -1.26
CA ALA A 69 16.84 1.26 -0.36
C ALA A 69 15.91 0.86 0.79
N ILE A 70 15.30 -0.33 0.70
CA ILE A 70 14.23 -0.81 1.60
C ILE A 70 14.47 -2.24 2.11
N TYR A 71 15.68 -2.77 1.95
CA TYR A 71 16.07 -4.12 2.39
C TYR A 71 17.14 -4.10 3.48
N ALA A 72 17.19 -3.08 4.35
CA ALA A 72 18.24 -3.01 5.36
C ALA A 72 18.16 -4.18 6.37
N PHE A 73 16.97 -4.76 6.55
CA PHE A 73 16.76 -5.96 7.35
C PHE A 73 17.47 -7.23 6.83
N THR A 74 17.88 -7.26 5.55
CA THR A 74 18.73 -8.34 4.98
C THR A 74 20.22 -7.99 5.00
N GLY A 75 20.62 -6.94 5.73
CA GLY A 75 21.98 -6.45 5.77
C GLY A 75 22.39 -5.58 4.58
N ALA A 76 21.43 -5.20 3.72
CA ALA A 76 21.69 -4.31 2.60
C ALA A 76 21.98 -2.87 3.05
N THR A 77 22.80 -2.15 2.29
CA THR A 77 23.12 -0.75 2.61
C THR A 77 23.29 0.12 1.37
N PRO A 78 22.64 1.30 1.31
CA PRO A 78 22.83 2.24 0.21
C PRO A 78 24.22 2.87 0.21
N ARG A 79 25.03 2.67 1.27
CA ARG A 79 26.40 3.19 1.35
C ARG A 79 27.26 2.69 0.20
N HIS A 80 27.12 1.42 -0.20
CA HIS A 80 27.87 0.89 -1.32
C HIS A 80 27.64 1.68 -2.61
N LEU A 81 26.41 2.14 -2.86
CA LEU A 81 26.08 3.00 -4.00
C LEU A 81 26.61 4.44 -3.81
N LEU A 82 26.40 5.02 -2.62
CA LEU A 82 26.75 6.42 -2.34
C LEU A 82 28.26 6.66 -2.31
N GLU A 83 29.04 5.69 -1.84
CA GLU A 83 30.50 5.73 -1.71
C GLU A 83 31.21 5.22 -2.98
N LEU A 84 30.46 4.80 -4.02
CA LEU A 84 31.03 4.25 -5.25
C LEU A 84 32.00 5.21 -5.95
N PRO A 85 31.73 6.53 -6.07
CA PRO A 85 32.68 7.48 -6.67
C PRO A 85 33.95 7.68 -5.83
N GLU A 86 33.89 7.45 -4.52
CA GLU A 86 35.07 7.49 -3.64
C GLU A 86 35.92 6.22 -3.80
N ARG A 87 35.24 5.07 -3.98
CA ARG A 87 35.89 3.77 -4.20
C ARG A 87 36.53 3.64 -5.58
N TYR A 88 35.91 4.20 -6.62
CA TYR A 88 36.37 4.17 -8.00
C TYR A 88 36.57 5.60 -8.52
N PRO A 89 37.76 6.21 -8.36
CA PRO A 89 38.00 7.62 -8.68
C PRO A 89 37.77 8.00 -10.16
N HIS A 90 37.81 7.02 -11.06
CA HIS A 90 37.55 7.21 -12.49
C HIS A 90 36.07 6.99 -12.88
N ALA A 91 35.19 6.72 -11.91
CA ALA A 91 33.78 6.47 -12.17
C ALA A 91 33.08 7.68 -12.77
N THR A 92 32.38 7.46 -13.88
CA THR A 92 31.49 8.45 -14.47
C THR A 92 30.12 8.36 -13.79
N VAL A 93 29.71 9.41 -13.07
CA VAL A 93 28.41 9.47 -12.39
C VAL A 93 27.37 10.13 -13.30
N ILE A 94 26.36 9.35 -13.71
CA ILE A 94 25.24 9.84 -14.51
C ILE A 94 23.99 9.89 -13.61
N ARG A 95 23.33 11.06 -13.53
CA ARG A 95 22.08 11.23 -12.79
C ARG A 95 20.89 11.29 -13.74
N LEU A 96 19.97 10.35 -13.59
CA LEU A 96 18.74 10.28 -14.38
C LEU A 96 17.60 10.94 -13.61
N GLU A 97 17.33 12.21 -13.90
CA GLU A 97 16.26 12.97 -13.22
C GLU A 97 14.93 12.96 -14.01
N ALA A 98 14.95 12.54 -15.28
CA ALA A 98 13.77 12.41 -16.10
C ALA A 98 12.99 11.13 -15.74
N ASN A 99 11.76 11.28 -15.27
CA ASN A 99 10.86 10.19 -14.94
C ASN A 99 9.82 10.01 -16.04
N TYR A 100 9.82 8.81 -16.64
CA TYR A 100 8.92 8.43 -17.74
C TYR A 100 7.70 7.63 -17.27
N ARG A 101 7.65 7.27 -15.99
CA ARG A 101 6.62 6.42 -15.39
C ARG A 101 5.41 7.21 -14.94
N SER A 102 5.62 8.20 -14.08
CA SER A 102 4.60 8.85 -13.27
C SER A 102 4.24 10.22 -13.85
N THR A 103 2.97 10.63 -13.71
CA THR A 103 2.53 11.98 -14.07
C THR A 103 3.14 13.04 -13.15
N PRO A 104 3.18 14.32 -13.59
CA PRO A 104 3.68 15.41 -12.75
C PRO A 104 3.04 15.45 -11.36
N GLU A 105 1.73 15.22 -11.23
CA GLU A 105 1.00 15.32 -9.96
C GLU A 105 1.41 14.24 -8.95
N VAL A 106 1.70 13.03 -9.43
CA VAL A 106 2.22 11.94 -8.58
C VAL A 106 3.64 12.27 -8.13
N LEU A 107 4.50 12.74 -9.05
CA LEU A 107 5.89 13.06 -8.73
C LEU A 107 6.01 14.28 -7.83
N GLU A 108 5.17 15.29 -8.00
CA GLU A 108 5.11 16.45 -7.11
C GLU A 108 4.86 16.01 -5.67
N LEU A 109 3.96 15.03 -5.45
CA LEU A 109 3.71 14.49 -4.14
C LEU A 109 4.94 13.71 -3.62
N ALA A 110 5.52 12.83 -4.43
CA ALA A 110 6.73 12.06 -4.06
C ALA A 110 7.91 12.97 -3.69
N ASN A 111 8.14 14.04 -4.47
CA ASN A 111 9.24 14.98 -4.28
C ASN A 111 9.14 15.76 -2.95
N ARG A 112 7.96 15.87 -2.33
CA ARG A 112 7.81 16.48 -0.99
C ARG A 112 8.48 15.65 0.12
N LEU A 113 8.69 14.35 -0.09
CA LEU A 113 9.40 13.49 0.86
C LEU A 113 10.91 13.58 0.73
N VAL A 114 11.42 13.92 -0.46
CA VAL A 114 12.86 13.87 -0.81
C VAL A 114 13.77 14.51 0.24
N PRO A 115 13.48 15.71 0.78
CA PRO A 115 14.33 16.33 1.81
C PRO A 115 14.49 15.50 3.09
N ARG A 116 13.61 14.51 3.32
CA ARG A 116 13.57 13.66 4.52
C ARG A 116 13.94 12.19 4.24
N LEU A 117 14.24 11.81 2.99
CA LEU A 117 14.61 10.43 2.63
C LEU A 117 16.07 10.11 2.98
N GLY A 118 16.89 11.14 3.17
CA GLY A 118 18.35 11.03 3.27
C GLY A 118 18.97 10.62 1.93
N GLY A 119 20.30 10.66 1.84
CA GLY A 119 21.03 10.27 0.63
C GLY A 119 21.33 11.44 -0.33
N ALA A 120 21.65 11.12 -1.59
CA ALA A 120 22.13 12.10 -2.55
C ALA A 120 20.94 12.95 -3.07
N PRO A 121 20.98 14.29 -2.97
CA PRO A 121 19.85 15.14 -3.37
C PRO A 121 19.59 15.03 -4.87
N LYS A 122 18.37 14.63 -5.23
CA LYS A 122 17.88 14.57 -6.62
C LYS A 122 16.39 14.84 -6.66
N THR A 123 15.93 15.50 -7.72
CA THR A 123 14.51 15.82 -7.91
C THR A 123 14.05 15.24 -9.23
N LEU A 124 13.03 14.36 -9.18
CA LEU A 124 12.50 13.73 -10.37
C LEU A 124 11.57 14.69 -11.11
N ARG A 125 11.71 14.75 -12.44
CA ARG A 125 10.90 15.57 -13.34
C ARG A 125 10.11 14.67 -14.29
N ALA A 126 8.80 14.82 -14.30
CA ALA A 126 7.94 14.05 -15.20
C ALA A 126 8.20 14.46 -16.66
N VAL A 127 8.26 13.46 -17.54
CA VAL A 127 8.24 13.65 -19.00
C VAL A 127 6.82 13.50 -19.56
N ARG A 128 5.93 12.86 -18.79
CA ARG A 128 4.54 12.62 -19.19
C ARG A 128 3.70 13.89 -19.09
N ASP A 129 2.62 13.90 -19.86
CA ASP A 129 1.54 14.87 -19.70
C ASP A 129 0.88 14.76 -18.32
N GLY A 130 0.15 15.82 -17.97
CA GLY A 130 -0.63 15.92 -16.74
C GLY A 130 -1.63 14.78 -16.55
N GLY A 131 -1.88 14.50 -15.28
CA GLY A 131 -2.78 13.48 -14.80
C GLY A 131 -3.79 14.00 -13.77
N PRO A 132 -4.64 13.11 -13.26
CA PRO A 132 -5.51 13.44 -12.14
C PRO A 132 -4.67 13.67 -10.88
N LYS A 133 -5.08 14.63 -10.05
CA LYS A 133 -4.45 14.86 -8.74
C LYS A 133 -4.58 13.62 -7.85
N PRO A 134 -3.54 13.25 -7.08
CA PRO A 134 -3.65 12.23 -6.06
C PRO A 134 -4.82 12.52 -5.10
N VAL A 135 -5.57 11.49 -4.76
CA VAL A 135 -6.67 11.56 -3.79
C VAL A 135 -6.15 11.15 -2.43
N ALA A 136 -6.30 12.01 -1.41
CA ALA A 136 -5.95 11.68 -0.03
C ALA A 136 -7.18 11.90 0.86
N SER A 137 -7.65 10.87 1.56
CA SER A 137 -8.91 10.96 2.31
C SER A 137 -8.94 10.17 3.64
N PRO A 138 -9.43 10.78 4.74
CA PRO A 138 -9.72 10.07 5.98
C PRO A 138 -11.06 9.34 5.92
N PHE A 139 -11.17 8.24 6.67
CA PHE A 139 -12.42 7.48 6.85
C PHE A 139 -12.72 7.27 8.33
N ALA A 140 -14.01 7.14 8.67
CA ALA A 140 -14.45 6.94 10.06
C ALA A 140 -14.18 5.51 10.58
N SER A 141 -13.97 4.55 9.67
CA SER A 141 -13.69 3.16 10.00
C SER A 141 -12.99 2.47 8.83
N LEU A 142 -12.35 1.33 9.11
CA LEU A 142 -11.77 0.47 8.09
C LEU A 142 -12.84 -0.02 7.08
N ALA A 143 -14.07 -0.31 7.54
CA ALA A 143 -15.14 -0.74 6.64
C ALA A 143 -15.45 0.34 5.59
N ALA A 144 -15.60 1.59 6.02
CA ALA A 144 -15.82 2.71 5.12
C ALA A 144 -14.63 2.96 4.16
N GLU A 145 -13.40 2.72 4.64
CA GLU A 145 -12.20 2.79 3.80
C GLU A 145 -12.20 1.69 2.72
N LEU A 146 -12.57 0.46 3.08
CA LEU A 146 -12.67 -0.67 2.15
C LEU A 146 -13.75 -0.43 1.09
N ASP A 147 -14.94 0.03 1.50
CA ASP A 147 -16.04 0.37 0.58
C ASP A 147 -15.60 1.42 -0.45
N PHE A 148 -14.90 2.46 0.01
CA PHE A 148 -14.34 3.48 -0.89
C PHE A 148 -13.31 2.91 -1.86
N VAL A 149 -12.40 2.06 -1.41
CA VAL A 149 -11.40 1.43 -2.30
C VAL A 149 -12.09 0.55 -3.35
N VAL A 150 -13.09 -0.24 -2.96
CA VAL A 150 -13.90 -1.07 -3.88
C VAL A 150 -14.58 -0.22 -4.94
N GLU A 151 -15.28 0.84 -4.54
CA GLU A 151 -15.99 1.72 -5.47
C GLU A 151 -15.03 2.50 -6.38
N ARG A 152 -13.88 2.92 -5.86
CA ARG A 152 -12.86 3.60 -6.66
C ARG A 152 -12.22 2.67 -7.69
N VAL A 153 -11.96 1.42 -7.35
CA VAL A 153 -11.49 0.39 -8.27
C VAL A 153 -12.53 0.15 -9.38
N ARG A 154 -13.81 0.02 -9.03
CA ARG A 154 -14.91 -0.12 -10.01
C ARG A 154 -15.00 1.09 -10.95
N ALA A 155 -14.94 2.30 -10.40
CA ALA A 155 -14.99 3.52 -11.19
C ALA A 155 -13.84 3.61 -12.19
N LEU A 156 -12.59 3.36 -11.74
CA LEU A 156 -11.44 3.36 -12.65
C LEU A 156 -11.53 2.28 -13.73
N HIS A 157 -12.09 1.11 -13.39
CA HIS A 157 -12.32 0.06 -14.37
C HIS A 157 -13.37 0.44 -15.41
N ALA A 158 -14.47 1.06 -14.97
CA ALA A 158 -15.49 1.61 -15.87
C ALA A 158 -14.92 2.73 -16.78
N ASP A 159 -13.94 3.49 -16.28
CA ASP A 159 -13.20 4.50 -17.05
C ASP A 159 -12.11 3.90 -17.97
N GLY A 160 -12.00 2.56 -18.04
CA GLY A 160 -11.14 1.85 -18.98
C GLY A 160 -9.77 1.41 -18.44
N VAL A 161 -9.49 1.58 -17.15
CA VAL A 161 -8.26 1.04 -16.54
C VAL A 161 -8.42 -0.46 -16.29
N ALA A 162 -7.52 -1.28 -16.83
CA ALA A 162 -7.57 -2.72 -16.63
C ALA A 162 -7.27 -3.08 -15.16
N TYR A 163 -7.88 -4.15 -14.63
CA TYR A 163 -7.68 -4.54 -13.23
C TYR A 163 -6.22 -4.90 -12.91
N ASP A 164 -5.52 -5.55 -13.84
CA ASP A 164 -4.09 -5.88 -13.73
C ASP A 164 -3.17 -4.65 -13.84
N ALA A 165 -3.69 -3.52 -14.29
CA ALA A 165 -3.02 -2.23 -14.22
C ALA A 165 -3.26 -1.49 -12.87
N MET A 166 -3.90 -2.14 -11.89
CA MET A 166 -4.18 -1.58 -10.57
C MET A 166 -3.48 -2.36 -9.45
N ALA A 167 -3.04 -1.67 -8.41
CA ALA A 167 -2.47 -2.30 -7.22
C ALA A 167 -2.94 -1.67 -5.90
N VAL A 168 -3.19 -2.50 -4.91
CA VAL A 168 -3.37 -2.12 -3.50
C VAL A 168 -2.12 -2.52 -2.73
N LEU A 169 -1.43 -1.53 -2.15
CA LEU A 169 -0.16 -1.73 -1.46
C LEU A 169 -0.31 -1.56 0.05
N TYR A 170 0.07 -2.59 0.80
CA TYR A 170 -0.01 -2.59 2.27
C TYR A 170 1.32 -2.94 2.92
N ARG A 171 1.52 -2.50 4.17
CA ARG A 171 2.80 -2.72 4.88
C ARG A 171 3.02 -4.18 5.29
N LEU A 172 1.96 -4.88 5.69
CA LEU A 172 2.01 -6.21 6.26
C LEU A 172 1.13 -7.17 5.46
N ASN A 173 1.64 -8.37 5.18
CA ASN A 173 0.89 -9.42 4.47
C ASN A 173 -0.46 -9.74 5.14
N ALA A 174 -0.55 -9.67 6.46
CA ALA A 174 -1.80 -9.92 7.20
C ALA A 174 -2.94 -8.95 6.83
N ARG A 175 -2.63 -7.78 6.24
CA ARG A 175 -3.64 -6.81 5.80
C ARG A 175 -4.28 -7.16 4.47
N SER A 176 -3.68 -8.07 3.68
CA SER A 176 -4.26 -8.58 2.44
C SER A 176 -5.66 -9.15 2.65
N ALA A 177 -5.89 -9.86 3.75
CA ALA A 177 -7.14 -10.52 4.10
C ALA A 177 -8.37 -9.60 4.01
N ASP A 178 -8.22 -8.34 4.44
CA ASP A 178 -9.30 -7.36 4.43
C ASP A 178 -9.74 -7.02 2.99
N PHE A 179 -8.76 -6.83 2.09
CA PHE A 179 -9.01 -6.51 0.68
C PHE A 179 -9.42 -7.74 -0.12
N GLU A 180 -8.85 -8.92 0.17
CA GLU A 180 -9.28 -10.18 -0.45
C GLU A 180 -10.76 -10.45 -0.18
N ALA A 181 -11.21 -10.26 1.06
CA ALA A 181 -12.62 -10.42 1.43
C ALA A 181 -13.51 -9.39 0.73
N ALA A 182 -13.14 -8.10 0.78
CA ALA A 182 -13.91 -7.02 0.16
C ALA A 182 -14.00 -7.19 -1.37
N PHE A 183 -12.91 -7.54 -2.05
CA PHE A 183 -12.91 -7.76 -3.49
C PHE A 183 -13.67 -9.02 -3.89
N ALA A 184 -13.56 -10.11 -3.13
CA ALA A 184 -14.35 -11.32 -3.37
C ALA A 184 -15.86 -11.05 -3.27
N GLU A 185 -16.30 -10.34 -2.23
CA GLU A 185 -17.69 -9.93 -2.05
C GLU A 185 -18.17 -9.01 -3.18
N ALA A 186 -17.32 -8.07 -3.59
CA ALA A 186 -17.57 -7.16 -4.70
C ALA A 186 -17.44 -7.80 -6.09
N LYS A 187 -17.05 -9.08 -6.18
CA LYS A 187 -16.74 -9.81 -7.42
C LYS A 187 -15.67 -9.12 -8.29
N ILE A 188 -14.72 -8.46 -7.65
CA ILE A 188 -13.56 -7.85 -8.31
C ILE A 188 -12.45 -8.90 -8.38
N PRO A 189 -11.89 -9.21 -9.57
CA PRO A 189 -10.77 -10.13 -9.68
C PRO A 189 -9.51 -9.52 -9.04
N PHE A 190 -8.72 -10.34 -8.34
CA PHE A 190 -7.49 -9.91 -7.69
C PHE A 190 -6.42 -11.00 -7.71
N GLN A 191 -5.15 -10.59 -7.60
CA GLN A 191 -3.99 -11.47 -7.68
C GLN A 191 -2.89 -11.08 -6.68
N GLY A 192 -1.89 -11.95 -6.49
CA GLY A 192 -0.80 -11.72 -5.53
C GLY A 192 -1.18 -11.95 -4.06
N ALA A 193 -2.44 -12.32 -3.82
CA ALA A 193 -3.03 -12.67 -2.54
C ALA A 193 -2.29 -13.86 -1.88
N ALA A 194 -2.11 -13.77 -0.56
CA ALA A 194 -1.35 -14.75 0.22
C ALA A 194 -2.24 -15.82 0.85
N LEU A 195 -3.52 -15.92 0.46
CA LEU A 195 -4.48 -16.86 1.05
C LEU A 195 -3.94 -18.28 1.11
N LEU A 196 -3.50 -18.83 -0.03
CA LEU A 196 -3.04 -20.22 -0.11
C LEU A 196 -1.77 -20.51 0.68
N GLU A 197 -0.95 -19.50 0.96
CA GLU A 197 0.29 -19.64 1.73
C GLU A 197 0.03 -19.60 3.25
N ARG A 198 -1.12 -19.06 3.68
CA ARG A 198 -1.45 -18.90 5.11
C ARG A 198 -1.83 -20.21 5.77
N ASP A 199 -1.51 -20.32 7.06
CA ASP A 199 -1.72 -21.53 7.87
C ASP A 199 -3.17 -22.04 7.78
N ALA A 200 -4.16 -21.14 7.86
CA ALA A 200 -5.58 -21.49 7.83
C ALA A 200 -5.96 -22.24 6.54
N ALA A 201 -5.60 -21.66 5.39
CA ALA A 201 -5.88 -22.26 4.09
C ALA A 201 -5.10 -23.56 3.89
N ARG A 202 -3.81 -23.60 4.25
CA ARG A 202 -2.99 -24.81 4.12
C ARG A 202 -3.57 -25.98 4.93
N GLN A 203 -3.98 -25.73 6.17
CA GLN A 203 -4.57 -26.79 7.01
C GLN A 203 -5.92 -27.26 6.46
N LEU A 204 -6.79 -26.33 6.05
CA LEU A 204 -8.09 -26.65 5.48
C LEU A 204 -7.94 -27.47 4.19
N LEU A 205 -7.12 -27.02 3.24
CA LEU A 205 -6.85 -27.72 1.97
C LEU A 205 -6.22 -29.10 2.18
N LYS A 206 -5.44 -29.28 3.25
CA LYS A 206 -4.89 -30.59 3.62
C LYS A 206 -5.99 -31.58 4.02
N VAL A 207 -7.02 -31.13 4.75
CA VAL A 207 -8.13 -31.97 5.20
C VAL A 207 -9.11 -32.29 4.06
N LEU A 208 -9.28 -31.36 3.12
CA LEU A 208 -10.12 -31.56 1.93
C LEU A 208 -9.53 -32.56 0.92
N ARG A 209 -8.23 -32.86 1.01
CA ARG A 209 -7.54 -33.75 0.07
C ARG A 209 -8.20 -35.14 0.06
N GLY A 210 -8.62 -35.60 -1.12
CA GLY A 210 -9.25 -36.90 -1.31
C GLY A 210 -10.77 -36.90 -1.03
N ARG A 211 -11.39 -35.72 -0.93
CA ARG A 211 -12.84 -35.54 -0.79
C ARG A 211 -13.46 -34.89 -2.03
N ASP A 212 -12.84 -35.17 -3.17
CA ASP A 212 -12.94 -34.40 -4.41
C ASP A 212 -14.39 -34.28 -4.93
N ASP A 213 -15.20 -35.33 -4.80
CA ASP A 213 -16.57 -35.40 -5.31
C ASP A 213 -17.64 -34.86 -4.33
N LEU A 214 -17.24 -34.45 -3.11
CA LEU A 214 -18.19 -33.92 -2.14
C LEU A 214 -18.63 -32.49 -2.51
N PRO A 215 -19.85 -32.07 -2.12
CA PRO A 215 -20.29 -30.69 -2.27
C PRO A 215 -19.34 -29.72 -1.54
N ALA A 216 -18.74 -28.78 -2.28
CA ALA A 216 -17.74 -27.87 -1.73
C ALA A 216 -18.29 -27.03 -0.58
N SER A 217 -19.49 -26.47 -0.75
CA SER A 217 -20.08 -25.56 0.24
C SER A 217 -20.24 -26.20 1.62
N ASP A 218 -20.77 -27.43 1.66
CA ASP A 218 -21.01 -28.15 2.92
C ASP A 218 -19.69 -28.59 3.56
N GLU A 219 -18.80 -29.16 2.75
CA GLU A 219 -17.57 -29.77 3.24
C GLU A 219 -16.56 -28.72 3.72
N VAL A 220 -16.39 -27.62 2.97
CA VAL A 220 -15.53 -26.50 3.38
C VAL A 220 -16.07 -25.86 4.67
N ARG A 221 -17.38 -25.65 4.77
CA ARG A 221 -18.01 -25.12 5.98
C ARG A 221 -17.80 -26.04 7.18
N ARG A 222 -17.98 -27.36 7.01
CA ARG A 222 -17.76 -28.36 8.05
C ARG A 222 -16.31 -28.33 8.56
N VAL A 223 -15.33 -28.40 7.66
CA VAL A 223 -13.90 -28.34 8.01
C VAL A 223 -13.55 -27.01 8.66
N ALA A 224 -14.06 -25.88 8.17
CA ALA A 224 -13.80 -24.58 8.77
C ALA A 224 -14.29 -24.52 10.22
N LEU A 225 -15.48 -25.06 10.52
CA LEU A 225 -16.01 -25.16 11.88
C LEU A 225 -15.17 -26.08 12.78
N GLU A 226 -14.70 -27.22 12.26
CA GLU A 226 -13.79 -28.14 12.99
C GLU A 226 -12.44 -27.47 13.30
N HIS A 227 -11.97 -26.62 12.40
CA HIS A 227 -10.80 -25.78 12.63
C HIS A 227 -11.11 -24.54 13.50
N GLY A 228 -12.30 -24.44 14.09
CA GLY A 228 -12.64 -23.39 15.06
C GLY A 228 -13.03 -22.06 14.43
N LEU A 229 -13.66 -22.07 13.24
CA LEU A 229 -14.39 -20.91 12.72
C LEU A 229 -15.51 -20.52 13.69
N LEU A 230 -15.45 -19.29 14.18
CA LEU A 230 -16.47 -18.75 15.09
C LEU A 230 -17.52 -17.96 14.30
N ALA A 231 -18.80 -18.20 14.60
CA ALA A 231 -19.91 -17.41 14.04
C ALA A 231 -19.70 -15.92 14.34
N THR A 232 -19.43 -15.61 15.62
CA THR A 232 -19.08 -14.26 16.09
C THR A 232 -17.81 -14.36 16.93
N PRO A 233 -16.63 -14.03 16.37
CA PRO A 233 -15.40 -13.99 17.16
C PRO A 233 -15.47 -12.91 18.24
N PRO A 234 -14.84 -13.11 19.41
CA PRO A 234 -14.77 -12.10 20.46
C PRO A 234 -14.07 -10.82 19.96
N GLN A 235 -14.41 -9.67 20.54
CA GLN A 235 -13.86 -8.36 20.12
C GLN A 235 -12.33 -8.22 20.33
N ARG A 236 -11.71 -9.07 21.15
CA ARG A 236 -10.27 -9.03 21.45
C ARG A 236 -9.63 -10.40 21.25
N ILE A 237 -9.46 -10.78 20.00
CA ILE A 237 -8.60 -11.91 19.60
C ILE A 237 -7.27 -11.36 19.06
N GLY A 238 -6.18 -12.11 19.23
CA GLY A 238 -4.87 -11.68 18.71
C GLY A 238 -4.87 -11.57 17.19
N GLU A 239 -4.04 -10.68 16.61
CA GLU A 239 -3.98 -10.40 15.17
C GLU A 239 -3.85 -11.68 14.31
N ARG A 240 -3.09 -12.68 14.79
CA ARG A 240 -2.94 -13.98 14.11
C ARG A 240 -4.26 -14.74 14.03
N GLU A 241 -5.01 -14.75 15.13
CA GLU A 241 -6.30 -15.42 15.19
C GLU A 241 -7.35 -14.66 14.39
N GLU A 242 -7.34 -13.33 14.41
CA GLU A 242 -8.22 -12.50 13.59
C GLU A 242 -8.02 -12.79 12.09
N THR A 243 -6.76 -12.85 11.64
CA THR A 243 -6.42 -13.21 10.26
C THR A 243 -6.92 -14.63 9.94
N ARG A 244 -6.68 -15.59 10.85
CA ARG A 244 -7.13 -16.98 10.68
C ARG A 244 -8.65 -17.08 10.52
N GLN A 245 -9.41 -16.32 11.33
CA GLN A 245 -10.88 -16.28 11.24
C GLN A 245 -11.35 -15.66 9.91
N LYS A 246 -10.70 -14.58 9.44
CA LYS A 246 -11.00 -13.98 8.13
C LYS A 246 -10.76 -14.96 6.99
N ASP A 247 -9.67 -15.73 7.05
CA ASP A 247 -9.32 -16.70 6.01
C ASP A 247 -10.32 -17.83 5.93
N LEU A 248 -10.71 -18.38 7.07
CA LEU A 248 -11.76 -19.40 7.13
C LEU A 248 -13.10 -18.86 6.63
N LYS A 249 -13.49 -17.62 6.98
CA LYS A 249 -14.71 -17.00 6.46
C LYS A 249 -14.65 -16.80 4.95
N LEU A 250 -13.51 -16.35 4.42
CA LEU A 250 -13.31 -16.15 2.99
C LEU A 250 -13.41 -17.48 2.23
N LEU A 251 -12.74 -18.54 2.70
CA LEU A 251 -12.82 -19.88 2.08
C LEU A 251 -14.26 -20.41 2.06
N VAL A 252 -15.01 -20.25 3.16
CA VAL A 252 -16.42 -20.62 3.21
C VAL A 252 -17.25 -19.79 2.22
N SER A 253 -17.00 -18.48 2.13
CA SER A 253 -17.70 -17.61 1.17
C SER A 253 -17.46 -18.04 -0.28
N LEU A 254 -16.19 -18.26 -0.65
CA LEU A 254 -15.79 -18.69 -1.98
C LEU A 254 -16.34 -20.08 -2.36
N SER A 255 -16.53 -20.97 -1.37
CA SER A 255 -17.07 -22.31 -1.62
C SER A 255 -18.57 -22.35 -1.92
N ARG A 256 -19.32 -21.25 -1.69
CA ARG A 256 -20.78 -21.23 -1.88
C ARG A 256 -21.20 -21.41 -3.33
N ASP A 257 -20.43 -20.86 -4.24
CA ASP A 257 -20.72 -20.91 -5.69
C ASP A 257 -19.97 -22.06 -6.38
N ALA A 258 -19.23 -22.89 -5.63
CA ALA A 258 -18.48 -24.02 -6.18
C ALA A 258 -19.32 -25.31 -6.13
N GLY A 259 -19.23 -26.13 -7.17
CA GLY A 259 -19.90 -27.44 -7.21
C GLY A 259 -19.22 -28.44 -6.31
N THR A 260 -18.15 -29.07 -6.80
CA THR A 260 -17.41 -30.08 -6.04
C THR A 260 -16.17 -29.52 -5.34
N VAL A 261 -15.65 -30.22 -4.33
CA VAL A 261 -14.38 -29.86 -3.67
C VAL A 261 -13.24 -29.77 -4.69
N ALA A 262 -13.20 -30.66 -5.69
CA ALA A 262 -12.21 -30.60 -6.76
C ALA A 262 -12.27 -29.28 -7.55
N GLU A 263 -13.48 -28.89 -7.96
CA GLU A 263 -13.73 -27.63 -8.69
C GLU A 263 -13.36 -26.42 -7.83
N PHE A 264 -13.72 -26.42 -6.55
CA PHE A 264 -13.36 -25.37 -5.61
C PHE A 264 -11.85 -25.23 -5.46
N VAL A 265 -11.12 -26.33 -5.27
CA VAL A 265 -9.65 -26.31 -5.13
C VAL A 265 -8.99 -25.84 -6.43
N ALA A 266 -9.53 -26.24 -7.59
CA ALA A 266 -9.05 -25.77 -8.88
C ALA A 266 -9.28 -24.26 -9.06
N ASP A 267 -10.47 -23.75 -8.73
CA ASP A 267 -10.81 -22.33 -8.77
C ASP A 267 -9.93 -21.51 -7.80
N LEU A 268 -9.72 -21.98 -6.57
CA LEU A 268 -8.80 -21.34 -5.63
C LEU A 268 -7.37 -21.27 -6.18
N ARG A 269 -6.86 -22.35 -6.79
CA ARG A 269 -5.55 -22.32 -7.43
C ARG A 269 -5.53 -21.36 -8.59
N ALA A 270 -6.57 -21.31 -9.41
CA ALA A 270 -6.66 -20.38 -10.53
C ALA A 270 -6.68 -18.91 -10.06
N ARG A 271 -7.41 -18.59 -8.98
CA ARG A 271 -7.52 -17.22 -8.45
C ARG A 271 -6.31 -16.75 -7.64
N PHE A 272 -5.71 -17.65 -6.87
CA PHE A 272 -4.69 -17.31 -5.87
C PHE A 272 -3.29 -17.86 -6.19
N SER A 273 -3.09 -18.53 -7.33
CA SER A 273 -1.74 -18.88 -7.79
C SER A 273 -1.01 -17.66 -8.33
N SER A 274 0.30 -17.66 -8.12
CA SER A 274 1.23 -16.71 -8.71
C SER A 274 1.17 -16.82 -10.24
N GLY A 275 0.39 -15.96 -10.90
CA GLY A 275 0.24 -15.97 -12.36
C GLY A 275 -1.19 -16.07 -12.88
N ALA A 276 -2.22 -15.98 -12.03
CA ALA A 276 -3.59 -15.74 -12.48
C ALA A 276 -3.65 -14.49 -13.38
N ALA A 277 -3.90 -14.67 -14.68
CA ALA A 277 -3.97 -13.56 -15.62
C ALA A 277 -5.25 -12.74 -15.37
N GLY A 278 -5.07 -11.49 -14.95
CA GLY A 278 -6.15 -10.51 -14.78
C GLY A 278 -6.61 -10.36 -13.32
N GLY A 279 -6.55 -9.13 -12.81
CA GLY A 279 -7.05 -8.78 -11.49
C GLY A 279 -6.19 -7.75 -10.77
N VAL A 280 -6.78 -7.07 -9.79
CA VAL A 280 -6.08 -6.06 -8.97
C VAL A 280 -4.97 -6.72 -8.17
N HIS A 281 -3.76 -6.16 -8.24
CA HIS A 281 -2.61 -6.66 -7.51
C HIS A 281 -2.72 -6.31 -6.03
N LEU A 282 -2.75 -7.32 -5.16
CA LEU A 282 -2.63 -7.18 -3.72
C LEU A 282 -1.19 -7.49 -3.31
N LEU A 283 -0.41 -6.45 -2.98
CA LEU A 283 1.03 -6.58 -2.75
C LEU A 283 1.47 -5.86 -1.48
N THR A 284 2.58 -6.31 -0.91
CA THR A 284 3.29 -5.46 0.05
C THR A 284 4.10 -4.40 -0.68
N TYR A 285 4.40 -3.29 0.00
CA TYR A 285 5.31 -2.27 -0.54
C TYR A 285 6.64 -2.87 -1.02
N HIS A 286 7.21 -3.84 -0.29
CA HIS A 286 8.44 -4.53 -0.68
C HIS A 286 8.26 -5.33 -1.98
N ARG A 287 7.18 -6.11 -2.11
CA ARG A 287 6.89 -6.89 -3.32
C ARG A 287 6.53 -6.02 -4.53
N ALA A 288 6.13 -4.78 -4.30
CA ALA A 288 5.83 -3.83 -5.36
C ALA A 288 7.08 -3.12 -5.91
N LYS A 289 8.23 -3.21 -5.24
CA LYS A 289 9.50 -2.66 -5.75
C LYS A 289 9.81 -3.28 -7.12
N GLY A 290 10.27 -2.45 -8.06
CA GLY A 290 10.50 -2.83 -9.45
C GLY A 290 9.23 -2.86 -10.34
N LEU A 291 8.03 -2.93 -9.77
CA LEU A 291 6.77 -2.91 -10.51
C LEU A 291 6.25 -1.49 -10.75
N GLU A 292 5.25 -1.37 -11.64
CA GLU A 292 4.52 -0.13 -11.91
C GLU A 292 3.09 -0.41 -12.34
N PHE A 293 2.15 0.49 -11.98
CA PHE A 293 0.72 0.32 -12.20
C PHE A 293 0.09 1.65 -12.62
N ASP A 294 -0.95 1.60 -13.45
CA ASP A 294 -1.70 2.80 -13.84
C ASP A 294 -2.44 3.43 -12.65
N ALA A 295 -2.94 2.59 -11.74
CA ALA A 295 -3.56 3.02 -10.48
C ALA A 295 -2.95 2.33 -9.27
N VAL A 296 -2.63 3.11 -8.23
CA VAL A 296 -2.13 2.60 -6.95
C VAL A 296 -2.95 3.13 -5.79
N PHE A 297 -3.34 2.21 -4.92
CA PHE A 297 -4.05 2.46 -3.67
C PHE A 297 -3.09 2.17 -2.51
N LEU A 298 -2.91 3.17 -1.65
CA LEU A 298 -2.12 3.11 -0.42
C LEU A 298 -3.07 3.25 0.77
N PRO A 299 -3.77 2.18 1.17
CA PRO A 299 -4.67 2.21 2.31
C PRO A 299 -3.94 2.02 3.64
N ARG A 300 -4.68 2.22 4.74
CA ARG A 300 -4.17 2.06 6.11
C ARG A 300 -2.89 2.87 6.34
N LEU A 301 -2.85 4.11 5.86
CA LEU A 301 -1.79 5.08 6.17
C LEU A 301 -2.00 5.65 7.58
N ASP A 302 -2.08 4.73 8.53
CA ASP A 302 -2.32 4.96 9.94
C ASP A 302 -0.99 5.02 10.69
N SER A 303 -0.97 5.78 11.78
CA SER A 303 0.11 5.75 12.74
C SER A 303 0.30 4.33 13.25
N ARG A 304 1.55 3.86 13.35
CA ARG A 304 1.94 2.51 13.80
C ARG A 304 1.71 1.38 12.78
N GLU A 305 1.06 1.64 11.64
CA GLU A 305 1.06 0.74 10.47
C GLU A 305 2.19 1.10 9.51
N LEU A 306 2.24 2.36 9.06
CA LEU A 306 3.33 2.90 8.23
C LEU A 306 3.62 4.33 8.69
N PRO A 307 4.66 4.58 9.50
CA PRO A 307 5.70 3.64 9.90
C PRO A 307 5.21 2.57 10.88
N SER A 308 5.78 1.38 10.76
CA SER A 308 5.53 0.24 11.64
C SER A 308 5.78 0.57 13.11
N LYS A 309 4.94 0.04 14.01
CA LYS A 309 5.12 0.11 15.47
C LYS A 309 6.48 -0.40 15.98
N ARG A 310 7.18 -1.19 15.15
CA ARG A 310 8.49 -1.78 15.48
C ARG A 310 9.65 -0.84 15.17
N SER A 311 9.46 0.12 14.27
CA SER A 311 10.48 1.10 13.88
C SER A 311 10.61 2.15 14.98
N LYS A 312 11.72 2.11 15.73
CA LYS A 312 11.95 2.95 16.92
C LYS A 312 13.09 3.94 16.73
N THR A 313 14.03 3.63 15.84
CA THR A 313 15.19 4.47 15.55
C THR A 313 14.93 5.37 14.34
N ASP A 314 15.66 6.47 14.24
CA ASP A 314 15.55 7.37 13.09
C ASP A 314 15.92 6.69 11.76
N GLY A 315 16.86 5.74 11.79
CA GLY A 315 17.21 4.91 10.65
C GLY A 315 16.03 4.06 10.15
N GLU A 316 15.38 3.32 11.06
CA GLU A 316 14.21 2.49 10.72
C GLU A 316 13.01 3.33 10.24
N ILE A 317 12.82 4.52 10.82
CA ILE A 317 11.77 5.47 10.36
C ILE A 317 12.10 6.00 8.97
N THR A 318 13.38 6.23 8.67
CA THR A 318 13.83 6.67 7.34
C THR A 318 13.64 5.58 6.30
N GLU A 319 13.90 4.32 6.65
CA GLU A 319 13.60 3.19 5.78
C GLU A 319 12.09 3.03 5.51
N GLU A 320 11.23 3.15 6.54
CA GLU A 320 9.78 3.14 6.35
C GLU A 320 9.29 4.33 5.48
N ARG A 321 9.99 5.46 5.52
CA ARG A 321 9.71 6.61 4.63
C ARG A 321 10.10 6.32 3.18
N ARG A 322 11.25 5.65 2.95
CA ARG A 322 11.64 5.15 1.62
C ARG A 322 10.63 4.12 1.10
N LEU A 323 10.13 3.25 1.97
CA LEU A 323 9.09 2.30 1.63
C LEU A 323 7.80 3.00 1.18
N PHE A 324 7.39 4.07 1.87
CA PHE A 324 6.27 4.90 1.45
C PHE A 324 6.52 5.62 0.12
N TYR A 325 7.72 6.18 -0.08
CA TYR A 325 8.15 6.79 -1.34
C TYR A 325 8.12 5.80 -2.51
N VAL A 326 8.60 4.57 -2.31
CA VAL A 326 8.52 3.48 -3.28
C VAL A 326 7.06 3.24 -3.66
N GLY A 327 6.16 3.14 -2.69
CA GLY A 327 4.71 2.96 -2.92
C GLY A 327 4.09 4.05 -3.79
N ILE A 328 4.38 5.32 -3.49
CA ILE A 328 3.91 6.47 -4.28
C ILE A 328 4.43 6.37 -5.74
N THR A 329 5.72 6.08 -5.91
CA THR A 329 6.38 6.01 -7.23
C THR A 329 6.09 4.73 -8.02
N ARG A 330 5.23 3.84 -7.50
CA ARG A 330 4.66 2.73 -8.30
C ARG A 330 3.51 3.20 -9.18
N ALA A 331 2.88 4.34 -8.86
CA ALA A 331 1.75 4.88 -9.60
C ALA A 331 2.20 5.60 -10.87
N ARG A 332 1.64 5.23 -12.01
CA ARG A 332 1.85 5.94 -13.28
C ARG A 332 0.93 7.15 -13.39
N ARG A 333 -0.36 7.01 -13.03
CA ARG A 333 -1.37 8.07 -13.25
C ARG A 333 -2.30 8.33 -12.06
N HIS A 334 -2.89 7.28 -11.49
CA HIS A 334 -3.85 7.41 -10.40
C HIS A 334 -3.21 7.00 -9.09
N LEU A 335 -3.25 7.88 -8.09
CA LEU A 335 -2.76 7.59 -6.75
C LEU A 335 -3.84 7.92 -5.72
N THR A 336 -4.12 6.96 -4.85
CA THR A 336 -5.12 7.09 -3.77
C THR A 336 -4.47 6.76 -2.44
N LEU A 337 -4.58 7.65 -1.46
CA LEU A 337 -4.02 7.54 -0.11
C LEU A 337 -5.17 7.56 0.90
N THR A 338 -5.33 6.52 1.71
CA THR A 338 -6.44 6.43 2.67
C THR A 338 -5.97 6.01 4.06
N TRP A 339 -6.70 6.47 5.07
CA TRP A 339 -6.48 6.11 6.47
C TRP A 339 -7.81 6.16 7.22
N SER A 340 -7.95 5.34 8.26
CA SER A 340 -9.21 5.23 9.02
C SER A 340 -9.05 5.47 10.53
N THR A 341 -7.81 5.68 10.99
CA THR A 341 -7.50 5.98 12.38
C THR A 341 -6.59 7.22 12.48
N LYS A 342 -5.71 7.28 13.48
CA LYS A 342 -4.74 8.37 13.61
C LYS A 342 -3.83 8.36 12.37
N PRO A 343 -3.70 9.47 11.62
CA PRO A 343 -2.94 9.50 10.38
C PRO A 343 -1.45 9.22 10.61
N SER A 344 -0.83 8.60 9.61
CA SER A 344 0.63 8.45 9.55
C SER A 344 1.31 9.82 9.57
N ARG A 345 2.47 9.88 10.24
CA ARG A 345 3.35 11.06 10.19
C ARG A 345 3.76 11.43 8.76
N PHE A 346 3.83 10.44 7.86
CA PHE A 346 4.24 10.66 6.48
C PHE A 346 3.21 11.44 5.66
N LEU A 347 1.93 11.38 6.04
CA LEU A 347 0.89 12.23 5.45
C LEU A 347 1.18 13.70 5.77
N THR A 348 1.44 14.02 7.04
CA THR A 348 1.81 15.38 7.46
C THR A 348 3.10 15.85 6.76
N GLU A 349 4.09 14.96 6.61
CA GLU A 349 5.32 15.26 5.90
C GLU A 349 5.09 15.60 4.41
N LEU A 350 4.09 14.97 3.77
CA LEU A 350 3.61 15.28 2.42
C LEU A 350 2.77 16.57 2.31
N GLY A 351 2.38 17.16 3.44
CA GLY A 351 1.40 18.24 3.49
C GLY A 351 -0.01 17.79 3.12
N VAL A 352 -0.32 16.49 3.30
CA VAL A 352 -1.66 15.93 3.12
C VAL A 352 -2.18 15.42 4.47
N GLY A 353 -3.47 15.55 4.75
CA GLY A 353 -4.03 14.98 5.99
C GLY A 353 -3.72 15.76 7.28
N SER A 354 -3.37 17.04 7.21
CA SER A 354 -3.94 17.93 8.23
C SER A 354 -5.40 18.11 7.85
N ALA A 355 -6.34 17.83 8.76
CA ALA A 355 -7.53 18.68 8.75
C ALA A 355 -7.00 20.13 8.63
N PRO A 356 -7.55 20.99 7.77
CA PRO A 356 -7.25 22.41 7.88
C PRO A 356 -7.38 22.77 9.35
N PRO A 357 -6.46 23.59 9.92
CA PRO A 357 -6.55 23.93 11.33
C PRO A 357 -8.00 24.31 11.60
N VAL A 358 -8.67 23.53 12.43
CA VAL A 358 -9.98 23.94 12.94
C VAL A 358 -9.65 25.19 13.69
N VAL A 359 -9.88 26.34 13.05
CA VAL A 359 -9.93 27.61 13.75
C VAL A 359 -11.07 27.37 14.72
N ALA A 360 -10.73 27.10 15.99
CA ALA A 360 -11.69 26.81 17.03
C ALA A 360 -12.74 27.93 17.17
N ASP A 361 -12.45 29.09 16.57
CA ASP A 361 -13.26 30.29 16.51
C ASP A 361 -13.82 30.62 15.11
N ASP A 362 -13.91 29.68 14.15
CA ASP A 362 -14.63 29.95 12.89
C ASP A 362 -16.14 30.14 13.17
N PRO A 363 -16.70 31.35 13.00
CA PRO A 363 -18.12 31.62 13.28
C PRO A 363 -19.05 30.74 12.44
N LEU A 364 -18.61 30.37 11.23
CA LEU A 364 -19.37 29.48 10.35
C LEU A 364 -19.44 28.08 10.94
N LEU A 365 -18.36 27.52 11.48
CA LEU A 365 -18.38 26.20 12.11
C LEU A 365 -19.31 26.17 13.35
N VAL A 366 -19.31 27.24 14.14
CA VAL A 366 -20.23 27.37 15.28
C VAL A 366 -21.68 27.40 14.81
N SER A 367 -21.98 28.16 13.75
CA SER A 367 -23.32 28.23 13.17
C SER A 367 -23.79 26.88 12.61
N LEU A 368 -22.92 26.14 11.91
CA LEU A 368 -23.21 24.82 11.36
C LEU A 368 -23.46 23.77 12.46
N LYS A 369 -22.72 23.85 13.57
CA LYS A 369 -22.96 22.99 14.74
C LYS A 369 -24.33 23.25 15.39
N ARG A 370 -24.75 24.52 15.47
CA ARG A 370 -26.09 24.90 15.97
C ARG A 370 -27.19 24.41 15.01
N TRP A 371 -27.05 24.70 13.72
CA TRP A 371 -27.97 24.23 12.68
C TRP A 371 -28.16 22.71 12.75
N ARG A 372 -27.07 21.94 12.89
CA ARG A 372 -27.15 20.49 13.03
C ARG A 372 -27.92 20.05 14.28
N LEU A 373 -27.70 20.71 15.42
CA LEU A 373 -28.41 20.39 16.66
C LEU A 373 -29.92 20.64 16.53
N ASP A 374 -30.30 21.73 15.86
CA ASP A 374 -31.70 22.09 15.62
C ASP A 374 -32.38 21.05 14.72
N ARG A 375 -31.74 20.70 13.59
CA ARG A 375 -32.22 19.63 12.69
C ARG A 375 -32.32 18.27 13.39
N ALA A 376 -31.32 17.92 14.19
CA ALA A 376 -31.30 16.67 14.95
C ALA A 376 -32.48 16.58 15.94
N LYS A 377 -32.80 17.71 16.59
CA LYS A 377 -33.93 17.83 17.52
C LYS A 377 -35.27 17.73 16.80
N GLU A 378 -35.43 18.39 15.66
CA GLU A 378 -36.62 18.30 14.81
C GLU A 378 -36.86 16.88 14.30
N GLU A 379 -35.80 16.17 13.92
CA GLU A 379 -35.90 14.79 13.44
C GLU A 379 -35.93 13.72 14.54
N GLY A 380 -35.77 14.10 15.81
CA GLY A 380 -35.71 13.16 16.93
C GLY A 380 -34.53 12.17 16.86
N LYS A 381 -33.40 12.58 16.26
CA LYS A 381 -32.22 11.73 16.05
C LYS A 381 -30.98 12.33 16.71
N PRO A 382 -29.97 11.51 17.06
CA PRO A 382 -28.68 12.03 17.50
C PRO A 382 -28.01 12.92 16.42
N ALA A 383 -27.36 14.00 16.84
CA ALA A 383 -26.79 14.99 15.91
C ALA A 383 -25.78 14.42 14.90
N TYR A 384 -25.00 13.42 15.29
CA TYR A 384 -24.04 12.76 14.41
C TYR A 384 -24.70 12.02 13.23
N VAL A 385 -25.99 11.68 13.32
CA VAL A 385 -26.76 11.04 12.23
C VAL A 385 -27.02 12.05 11.10
N VAL A 386 -27.24 13.32 11.44
CA VAL A 386 -27.37 14.42 10.48
C VAL A 386 -26.02 14.66 9.80
N PHE A 387 -24.99 15.09 10.55
CA PHE A 387 -23.60 15.18 10.08
C PHE A 387 -22.58 14.99 11.20
N HIS A 388 -21.44 14.39 10.88
CA HIS A 388 -20.30 14.33 11.81
C HIS A 388 -19.60 15.69 11.93
N ASP A 389 -18.94 15.94 13.06
CA ASP A 389 -18.17 17.18 13.28
C ASP A 389 -17.11 17.41 12.21
N ALA A 390 -16.48 16.33 11.72
CA ALA A 390 -15.48 16.40 10.65
C ALA A 390 -16.07 16.93 9.34
N THR A 391 -17.28 16.49 8.96
CA THR A 391 -17.97 16.97 7.77
C THR A 391 -18.33 18.45 7.91
N LEU A 392 -18.83 18.89 9.07
CA LEU A 392 -19.14 20.31 9.29
C LEU A 392 -17.88 21.19 9.27
N ALA A 393 -16.76 20.71 9.83
CA ALA A 393 -15.48 21.40 9.77
C ALA A 393 -14.96 21.54 8.33
N GLU A 394 -15.14 20.50 7.52
CA GLU A 394 -14.77 20.52 6.10
C GLU A 394 -15.66 21.48 5.28
N ILE A 395 -16.96 21.52 5.57
CA ILE A 395 -17.89 22.49 4.95
C ILE A 395 -17.49 23.92 5.33
N ALA A 396 -17.21 24.18 6.61
CA ALA A 396 -16.78 25.51 7.08
C ALA A 396 -15.48 25.95 6.40
N ALA A 397 -14.52 25.03 6.25
CA ALA A 397 -13.24 25.31 5.61
C ALA A 397 -13.38 25.56 4.09
N ARG A 398 -14.26 24.82 3.40
CA ARG A 398 -14.42 24.91 1.94
C ARG A 398 -15.40 25.98 1.47
N ARG A 399 -16.34 26.40 2.33
CA ARG A 399 -17.40 27.38 2.05
C ARG A 399 -18.10 27.14 0.69
N PRO A 400 -18.68 25.94 0.47
CA PRO A 400 -19.28 25.59 -0.81
C PRO A 400 -20.45 26.53 -1.15
N GLY A 401 -20.49 27.02 -2.40
CA GLY A 401 -21.53 27.90 -2.91
C GLY A 401 -22.58 27.19 -3.78
N SER A 402 -22.42 25.89 -4.03
CA SER A 402 -23.35 25.10 -4.84
C SER A 402 -23.53 23.67 -4.33
N LEU A 403 -24.62 23.01 -4.73
CA LEU A 403 -24.89 21.61 -4.37
C LEU A 403 -23.81 20.66 -4.91
N ALA A 404 -23.23 20.99 -6.07
CA ALA A 404 -22.14 20.21 -6.67
C ALA A 404 -20.87 20.26 -5.81
N GLU A 405 -20.52 21.44 -5.29
CA GLU A 405 -19.37 21.60 -4.40
C GLU A 405 -19.62 20.93 -3.04
N LEU A 406 -20.85 21.03 -2.53
CA LEU A 406 -21.25 20.40 -1.28
C LEU A 406 -21.21 18.86 -1.38
N GLY A 407 -21.61 18.29 -2.52
CA GLY A 407 -21.48 16.86 -2.81
C GLY A 407 -20.04 16.36 -2.92
N GLY A 408 -19.07 17.27 -3.07
CA GLY A 408 -17.63 16.96 -3.05
C GLY A 408 -17.02 16.90 -1.64
N VAL A 409 -17.82 17.10 -0.58
CA VAL A 409 -17.38 17.08 0.82
C VAL A 409 -17.55 15.68 1.42
N SER A 410 -16.53 15.19 2.13
CA SER A 410 -16.58 13.87 2.76
C SER A 410 -17.70 13.77 3.80
N GLY A 411 -18.57 12.77 3.64
CA GLY A 411 -19.74 12.56 4.50
C GLY A 411 -21.04 13.22 4.02
N VAL A 412 -21.02 13.92 2.87
CA VAL A 412 -22.22 14.42 2.17
C VAL A 412 -22.56 13.51 0.99
N GLY A 413 -23.18 12.36 1.27
CA GLY A 413 -23.66 11.44 0.23
C GLY A 413 -24.94 11.93 -0.47
N PRO A 414 -25.35 11.32 -1.59
CA PRO A 414 -26.52 11.75 -2.39
C PRO A 414 -27.81 11.91 -1.58
N ALA A 415 -28.09 10.95 -0.68
CA ALA A 415 -29.28 11.00 0.18
C ALA A 415 -29.24 12.14 1.21
N LYS A 416 -28.05 12.54 1.67
CA LYS A 416 -27.89 13.70 2.56
C LYS A 416 -27.91 15.01 1.79
N LEU A 417 -27.40 15.01 0.55
CA LEU A 417 -27.45 16.16 -0.34
C LEU A 417 -28.89 16.48 -0.75
N GLU A 418 -29.69 15.46 -1.07
CA GLU A 418 -31.12 15.61 -1.36
C GLU A 418 -31.90 16.10 -0.12
N ARG A 419 -31.58 15.57 1.06
CA ARG A 419 -32.32 15.86 2.30
C ARG A 419 -31.94 17.18 2.97
N TYR A 420 -30.67 17.58 2.89
CA TYR A 420 -30.12 18.70 3.65
C TYR A 420 -29.38 19.73 2.79
N GLY A 421 -29.19 19.50 1.49
CA GLY A 421 -28.29 20.28 0.66
C GLY A 421 -28.64 21.76 0.56
N GLU A 422 -29.91 22.09 0.28
CA GLU A 422 -30.35 23.49 0.16
C GLU A 422 -30.29 24.24 1.50
N ASP A 423 -30.77 23.61 2.57
CA ASP A 423 -30.71 24.15 3.93
C ASP A 423 -29.27 24.41 4.39
N LEU A 424 -28.35 23.51 4.03
CA LEU A 424 -26.94 23.60 4.41
C LEU A 424 -26.22 24.68 3.61
N LEU A 425 -26.55 24.87 2.33
CA LEU A 425 -26.05 26.00 1.54
C LEU A 425 -26.56 27.34 2.06
N ALA A 426 -27.83 27.41 2.48
CA ALA A 426 -28.39 28.60 3.12
C ALA A 426 -27.67 28.90 4.45
N ALA A 427 -27.37 27.88 5.26
CA ALA A 427 -26.60 28.04 6.49
C ALA A 427 -25.15 28.50 6.23
N VAL A 428 -24.52 28.00 5.16
CA VAL A 428 -23.17 28.44 4.74
C VAL A 428 -23.16 29.89 4.26
N ALA A 429 -24.15 30.28 3.45
CA ALA A 429 -24.31 31.66 2.99
C ALA A 429 -24.56 32.63 4.16
N ALA A 430 -25.45 32.29 5.09
CA ALA A 430 -25.75 33.10 6.27
C ALA A 430 -24.55 33.24 7.23
N GLY A 431 -23.73 32.19 7.37
CA GLY A 431 -22.52 32.23 8.18
C GLY A 431 -21.36 32.99 7.53
N ALA A 432 -21.40 33.24 6.22
CA ALA A 432 -20.39 34.01 5.49
C ALA A 432 -20.62 35.54 5.57
N GLU A 433 -21.84 36.00 5.90
CA GLU A 433 -22.21 37.42 6.00
C GLU A 433 -22.08 37.99 7.43
N ALA A 434 -21.82 37.17 8.44
CA ALA A 434 -21.63 37.66 9.81
C ALA A 434 -20.27 38.38 9.96
N PRO A 435 -20.23 39.66 10.37
CA PRO A 435 -18.97 40.35 10.60
C PRO A 435 -18.21 39.70 11.75
N ALA A 436 -16.89 39.53 11.58
CA ALA A 436 -15.99 39.11 12.65
C ALA A 436 -16.07 40.16 13.77
N ALA A 437 -16.60 39.74 14.93
CA ALA A 437 -16.68 40.56 16.13
C ALA A 437 -15.35 40.56 16.89
#